data_AF-A0A1Q3P542-F1
#
_entry.id   AF-A0A1Q3P542-F1
#
_cell.length_a   1.000
_cell.length_b   1.000
_cell.length_c   1.000
_cell.angle_alpha   90.00
_cell.angle_beta   90.00
_cell.angle_gamma   90.00
#
_symmetry.space_group_name_H-M   'P 1'
#
loop_
_entity.id
_entity.type
_entity.pdbx_description
1 polymer ?
#
loop_
_entity_poly.entity_id
_entity_poly.type
_entity_poly.pdbx_seq_one_letter_code
_entity_poly.pdbx_strand_id
1 'polypeptide(L)'
;MFTYYSRILDKYGKPITAFAIFTEGNAAFMPCEYYREFMGTSVSYRYNAFKILDQDEQALRENDNPFAMVVLTVLIALKRKHFTEKELLTLKTDLIKALLSRNLRKSKVRRLLIFIRCTIRFENRHAEAKFDKVFNKLTRTREAMGIEELMKDELEKTGFGKLVDQLLETREAMGIEKFMAHWDREMARFEIEQKIEAEIVKKVTAQNNAKIVSNLLKETSFSTEEIARLVGVSPEFVQKLKIESQR
;
A
#
# COMPACT_ATOMS: atom_id res chain seq x y z
N MET A 1 -2.53 20.38 -7.11
CA MET A 1 -3.34 19.31 -7.75
C MET A 1 -3.39 19.42 -9.27
N PHE A 2 -3.80 20.56 -9.85
CA PHE A 2 -3.90 20.73 -11.31
C PHE A 2 -2.61 20.40 -12.08
N THR A 3 -1.44 20.86 -11.61
CA THR A 3 -0.15 20.56 -12.23
C THR A 3 0.14 19.05 -12.34
N TYR A 4 -0.23 18.27 -11.31
CA TYR A 4 -0.06 16.81 -11.33
C TYR A 4 -1.00 16.17 -12.35
N TYR A 5 -2.26 16.58 -12.35
CA TYR A 5 -3.24 16.10 -13.32
C TYR A 5 -2.76 16.31 -14.76
N SER A 6 -2.33 17.52 -15.09
CA SER A 6 -1.82 17.85 -16.43
C SER A 6 -0.60 17.01 -16.81
N ARG A 7 0.39 16.88 -15.92
CA ARG A 7 1.61 16.07 -16.19
C ARG A 7 1.33 14.58 -16.35
N ILE A 8 0.42 14.02 -15.55
CA ILE A 8 0.07 12.61 -15.61
C ILE A 8 -0.76 12.34 -16.87
N LEU A 9 -1.69 13.23 -17.22
CA LEU A 9 -2.49 13.11 -18.43
C LEU A 9 -1.60 13.13 -19.68
N ASP A 10 -0.69 14.08 -19.75
CA ASP A 10 0.24 14.24 -20.88
C ASP A 10 1.15 13.02 -21.04
N LYS A 11 1.66 12.48 -19.92
CA LYS A 11 2.55 11.31 -19.93
C LYS A 11 1.86 9.99 -20.30
N TYR A 12 0.62 9.78 -19.84
CA TYR A 12 -0.02 8.45 -19.91
C TYR A 12 -1.25 8.37 -20.81
N GLY A 13 -1.86 9.49 -21.19
CA GLY A 13 -3.02 9.54 -22.08
C GLY A 13 -4.25 8.78 -21.58
N LYS A 14 -4.38 8.58 -20.26
CA LYS A 14 -5.47 7.82 -19.64
C LYS A 14 -6.40 8.74 -18.82
N PRO A 15 -7.68 8.37 -18.66
CA PRO A 15 -8.57 9.05 -17.72
C PRO A 15 -8.00 9.00 -16.29
N ILE A 16 -7.97 10.14 -15.61
CA ILE A 16 -7.42 10.30 -14.26
C ILE A 16 -8.50 10.83 -13.33
N THR A 17 -8.59 10.22 -12.15
CA THR A 17 -9.33 10.78 -11.01
C THR A 17 -8.35 11.15 -9.92
N ALA A 18 -8.57 12.28 -9.27
CA ALA A 18 -7.73 12.77 -8.19
C ALA A 18 -8.48 12.75 -6.86
N PHE A 19 -7.81 12.23 -5.83
CA PHE A 19 -8.27 12.23 -4.45
C PHE A 19 -7.25 12.99 -3.60
N ALA A 20 -7.71 14.02 -2.89
CA ALA A 20 -6.93 14.74 -1.90
C ALA A 20 -7.44 14.38 -0.50
N ILE A 21 -6.60 13.75 0.32
CA ILE A 21 -6.93 13.38 1.70
C ILE A 21 -6.28 14.40 2.63
N PHE A 22 -7.09 15.16 3.35
CA PHE A 22 -6.63 16.19 4.28
C PHE A 22 -6.55 15.64 5.69
N THR A 23 -5.33 15.56 6.21
CA THR A 23 -5.00 15.03 7.55
C THR A 23 -4.66 16.14 8.54
N GLU A 24 -5.17 17.35 8.34
CA GLU A 24 -4.84 18.51 9.19
C GLU A 24 -5.99 18.93 10.10
N GLY A 25 -5.65 19.67 11.16
CA GLY A 25 -6.62 20.15 12.16
C GLY A 25 -7.38 21.43 11.80
N ASN A 26 -7.09 22.09 10.67
CA ASN A 26 -7.83 23.29 10.27
C ASN A 26 -9.14 22.91 9.55
N ALA A 27 -10.28 23.19 10.17
CA ALA A 27 -11.60 22.87 9.61
C ALA A 27 -11.93 23.66 8.33
N ALA A 28 -11.47 24.90 8.21
CA ALA A 28 -11.80 25.76 7.06
C ALA A 28 -10.98 25.44 5.80
N PHE A 29 -9.91 24.65 5.93
CA PHE A 29 -9.02 24.34 4.81
C PHE A 29 -9.47 23.06 4.09
N MET A 30 -10.18 23.24 2.98
CA MET A 30 -10.56 22.17 2.05
C MET A 30 -10.65 22.69 0.62
N PRO A 31 -9.51 23.04 -0.02
CA PRO A 31 -9.52 23.39 -1.43
C PRO A 31 -9.93 22.17 -2.25
N CYS A 32 -10.96 22.32 -3.08
CA CYS A 32 -11.49 21.27 -3.97
C CYS A 32 -11.50 21.68 -5.46
N GLU A 33 -11.09 22.91 -5.75
CA GLU A 33 -11.05 23.48 -7.10
C GLU A 33 -9.79 24.30 -7.31
N TYR A 34 -9.22 24.17 -8.50
CA TYR A 34 -8.25 25.10 -9.06
C TYR A 34 -8.92 25.88 -10.18
N TYR A 35 -8.91 27.21 -10.08
CA TYR A 35 -9.45 28.11 -11.09
C TYR A 35 -8.38 29.11 -11.54
N ARG A 36 -8.29 29.34 -12.86
CA ARG A 36 -7.43 30.37 -13.44
C ARG A 36 -8.11 30.97 -14.65
N GLU A 37 -8.07 32.30 -14.77
CA GLU A 37 -8.58 33.04 -15.91
C GLU A 37 -7.53 34.06 -16.38
N PHE A 38 -7.40 34.22 -17.70
CA PHE A 38 -6.58 35.27 -18.32
C PHE A 38 -7.07 35.57 -19.74
N MET A 39 -7.33 36.84 -20.06
CA MET A 39 -7.72 37.32 -21.39
C MET A 39 -8.81 36.46 -22.09
N GLY A 40 -9.90 36.17 -21.38
CA GLY A 40 -11.03 35.37 -21.90
C GLY A 40 -10.78 33.87 -21.97
N THR A 41 -9.61 33.39 -21.52
CA THR A 41 -9.31 31.96 -21.37
C THR A 41 -9.44 31.56 -19.91
N SER A 42 -10.27 30.57 -19.61
CA SER A 42 -10.45 30.04 -18.25
C SER A 42 -10.19 28.53 -18.16
N VAL A 43 -9.59 28.11 -17.05
CA VAL A 43 -9.43 26.71 -16.66
C VAL A 43 -10.02 26.51 -15.28
N SER A 44 -10.98 25.57 -15.15
CA SER A 44 -11.47 25.04 -13.87
C SER A 44 -11.09 23.56 -13.78
N TYR A 45 -10.49 23.19 -12.66
CA TYR A 45 -10.14 21.81 -12.34
C TYR A 45 -10.65 21.46 -10.94
N ARG A 46 -11.66 20.59 -10.89
CA ARG A 46 -12.25 20.09 -9.64
C ARG A 46 -11.79 18.67 -9.35
N TYR A 47 -11.58 18.37 -8.08
CA TYR A 47 -11.10 17.06 -7.63
C TYR A 47 -11.81 16.62 -6.35
N ASN A 48 -11.76 15.32 -6.07
CA ASN A 48 -12.38 14.75 -4.89
C ASN A 48 -11.54 15.10 -3.65
N ALA A 49 -12.10 15.87 -2.74
CA ALA A 49 -11.50 16.20 -1.46
C ALA A 49 -12.13 15.34 -0.36
N PHE A 50 -11.30 14.76 0.51
CA PHE A 50 -11.73 13.99 1.68
C PHE A 50 -11.07 14.56 2.92
N LYS A 51 -11.86 15.18 3.80
CA LYS A 51 -11.39 15.72 5.07
C LYS A 51 -11.61 14.70 6.17
N ILE A 52 -10.53 14.31 6.84
CA ILE A 52 -10.60 13.33 7.93
C ILE A 52 -11.30 13.95 9.16
N LEU A 53 -11.05 15.23 9.44
CA LEU A 53 -11.59 15.92 10.61
C LEU A 53 -13.12 15.95 10.66
N ASP A 54 -13.77 15.97 9.49
CA ASP A 54 -15.23 16.07 9.35
C ASP A 54 -15.93 14.71 9.48
N GLN A 55 -15.16 13.63 9.61
CA GLN A 55 -15.72 12.28 9.67
C GLN A 55 -16.26 11.96 11.07
N ASP A 56 -17.33 11.18 11.10
CA ASP A 56 -17.87 10.66 12.35
C ASP A 56 -17.11 9.42 12.84
N GLU A 57 -16.78 9.39 14.13
CA GLU A 57 -16.02 8.30 14.72
C GLU A 57 -16.81 6.99 14.76
N GLN A 58 -18.11 7.07 15.01
CA GLN A 58 -18.95 5.89 15.19
C GLN A 58 -19.22 5.22 13.83
N ALA A 59 -19.54 6.02 12.82
CA ALA A 59 -19.64 5.56 11.43
C ALA A 59 -18.35 4.88 10.94
N LEU A 60 -17.17 5.41 11.29
CA LEU A 60 -15.89 4.79 10.92
C LEU A 60 -15.62 3.47 11.65
N ARG A 61 -16.05 3.33 12.91
CA ARG A 61 -15.94 2.08 13.67
C ARG A 61 -16.81 0.97 13.09
N GLU A 62 -18.02 1.31 12.69
CA GLU A 62 -19.02 0.39 12.14
C GLU A 62 -18.74 0.03 10.67
N ASN A 63 -17.96 0.85 9.96
CA ASN A 63 -17.64 0.61 8.55
C ASN A 63 -16.64 -0.56 8.38
N ASP A 64 -17.06 -1.59 7.64
CA ASP A 64 -16.26 -2.79 7.33
C ASP A 64 -14.99 -2.51 6.51
N ASN A 65 -14.89 -1.34 5.87
CA ASN A 65 -13.72 -0.97 5.08
C ASN A 65 -12.45 -0.93 5.95
N PRO A 66 -11.38 -1.67 5.61
CA PRO A 66 -10.12 -1.65 6.36
C PRO A 66 -9.49 -0.24 6.46
N PHE A 67 -9.72 0.63 5.48
CA PHE A 67 -9.24 2.01 5.52
C PHE A 67 -10.03 2.89 6.49
N ALA A 68 -11.25 2.51 6.88
CA ALA A 68 -12.00 3.25 7.90
C ALA A 68 -11.27 3.23 9.25
N MET A 69 -10.59 2.13 9.59
CA MET A 69 -9.74 2.06 10.79
C MET A 69 -8.53 2.99 10.71
N VAL A 70 -7.95 3.14 9.52
CA VAL A 70 -6.85 4.08 9.27
C VAL A 70 -7.33 5.51 9.48
N VAL A 71 -8.45 5.88 8.84
CA VAL A 71 -9.07 7.20 8.98
C VAL A 71 -9.46 7.48 10.43
N LEU A 72 -10.04 6.50 11.13
CA LEU A 72 -10.39 6.60 12.56
C LEU A 72 -9.17 6.87 13.43
N THR A 73 -8.06 6.16 13.17
CA THR A 73 -6.81 6.35 13.92
C THR A 73 -6.28 7.77 13.73
N VAL A 74 -6.29 8.28 12.51
CA VAL A 74 -5.85 9.65 12.20
C VAL A 74 -6.81 10.69 12.77
N LEU A 75 -8.14 10.48 12.69
CA LEU A 75 -9.15 11.37 13.25
C LEU A 75 -8.96 11.54 14.76
N ILE A 76 -8.78 10.44 15.47
CA ILE A 76 -8.50 10.43 16.91
C ILE A 76 -7.21 11.20 17.21
N ALA A 77 -6.16 10.99 16.42
CA ALA A 77 -4.90 11.71 16.57
C ALA A 77 -5.07 13.23 16.36
N LEU A 78 -5.94 13.64 15.43
CA LEU A 78 -6.20 15.05 15.14
C LEU A 78 -7.05 15.73 16.20
N LYS A 79 -8.04 15.03 16.76
CA LYS A 79 -8.91 15.58 17.81
C LYS A 79 -8.19 15.77 19.15
N ARG A 80 -7.15 14.99 19.43
CA ARG A 80 -6.43 15.02 20.71
C ARG A 80 -4.97 15.41 20.50
N LYS A 81 -4.67 16.70 20.70
CA LYS A 81 -3.31 17.26 20.59
C LYS A 81 -2.32 16.65 21.60
N HIS A 82 -2.80 16.20 22.76
CA HIS A 82 -2.01 15.53 23.78
C HIS A 82 -2.76 14.29 24.27
N PHE A 83 -2.07 13.14 24.32
CA PHE A 83 -2.57 11.94 24.96
C PHE A 83 -1.80 11.71 26.26
N THR A 84 -2.50 11.37 27.33
CA THR A 84 -1.84 10.71 28.45
C THR A 84 -1.39 9.32 27.97
N GLU A 85 -0.22 8.85 28.40
CA GLU A 85 0.31 7.53 27.97
C GLU A 85 -0.67 6.38 28.17
N LYS A 86 -1.45 6.41 29.28
CA LYS A 86 -2.49 5.41 29.58
C LYS A 86 -3.66 5.45 28.58
N GLU A 87 -4.03 6.64 28.12
CA GLU A 87 -5.11 6.85 27.16
C GLU A 87 -4.68 6.43 25.76
N LEU A 88 -3.43 6.72 25.37
CA LEU A 88 -2.90 6.28 24.09
C LEU A 88 -2.78 4.75 24.03
N LEU A 89 -2.38 4.12 25.14
CA LEU A 89 -2.28 2.66 25.24
C LEU A 89 -3.64 1.99 25.12
N THR A 90 -4.65 2.48 25.86
CA THR A 90 -6.03 1.95 25.79
C THR A 90 -6.60 2.13 24.39
N LEU A 91 -6.44 3.32 23.80
CA LEU A 91 -6.93 3.62 22.48
C LEU A 91 -6.32 2.74 21.38
N LYS A 92 -4.99 2.58 21.35
CA LYS A 92 -4.36 1.67 20.38
C LYS A 92 -4.79 0.23 20.60
N THR A 93 -4.96 -0.19 21.85
CA THR A 93 -5.44 -1.55 22.16
C THR A 93 -6.86 -1.77 21.64
N ASP A 94 -7.73 -0.78 21.78
CA ASP A 94 -9.12 -0.86 21.30
C ASP A 94 -9.18 -0.84 19.76
N LEU A 95 -8.32 -0.06 19.10
CA LEU A 95 -8.17 -0.09 17.64
C LEU A 95 -7.69 -1.46 17.14
N ILE A 96 -6.75 -2.09 17.83
CA ILE A 96 -6.27 -3.45 17.49
C ILE A 96 -7.39 -4.47 17.67
N LYS A 97 -8.14 -4.42 18.78
CA LYS A 97 -9.27 -5.32 19.02
C LYS A 97 -10.34 -5.16 17.96
N ALA A 98 -10.72 -3.93 17.62
CA ALA A 98 -11.67 -3.63 16.56
C ALA A 98 -11.19 -4.17 15.21
N LEU A 99 -9.90 -4.03 14.89
CA LEU A 99 -9.31 -4.56 13.66
C LEU A 99 -9.29 -6.10 13.62
N LEU A 100 -8.98 -6.77 14.74
CA LEU A 100 -8.97 -8.23 14.85
C LEU A 100 -10.38 -8.84 14.85
N SER A 101 -11.38 -8.08 15.28
CA SER A 101 -12.79 -8.53 15.24
C SER A 101 -13.38 -8.56 13.82
N ARG A 102 -12.70 -7.93 12.85
CA ARG A 102 -13.13 -7.91 11.44
C ARG A 102 -12.65 -9.15 10.69
N ASN A 103 -13.46 -9.64 9.76
CA ASN A 103 -13.13 -10.82 8.93
C ASN A 103 -12.14 -10.49 7.79
N LEU A 104 -10.97 -9.95 8.14
CA LEU A 104 -9.92 -9.57 7.20
C LEU A 104 -8.87 -10.67 7.09
N ARG A 105 -8.29 -10.84 5.89
CA ARG A 105 -7.15 -11.75 5.69
C ARG A 105 -5.98 -11.36 6.59
N LYS A 106 -5.32 -12.35 7.20
CA LYS A 106 -4.20 -12.16 8.15
C LYS A 106 -3.08 -11.23 7.63
N SER A 107 -2.77 -11.28 6.33
CA SER A 107 -1.77 -10.40 5.71
C SER A 107 -2.20 -8.93 5.66
N LYS A 108 -3.48 -8.65 5.43
CA LYS A 108 -4.02 -7.27 5.45
C LYS A 108 -4.08 -6.73 6.87
N VAL A 109 -4.50 -7.57 7.82
CA VAL A 109 -4.49 -7.27 9.26
C VAL A 109 -3.09 -6.85 9.70
N ARG A 110 -2.05 -7.64 9.35
CA ARG A 110 -0.65 -7.32 9.69
C ARG A 110 -0.21 -5.94 9.18
N ARG A 111 -0.49 -5.62 7.92
CA ARG A 111 -0.13 -4.30 7.34
C ARG A 111 -0.85 -3.13 8.02
N LEU A 112 -2.13 -3.29 8.34
CA LEU A 112 -2.89 -2.25 9.04
C LEU A 112 -2.42 -2.07 10.49
N LEU A 113 -2.01 -3.16 11.16
CA LEU A 113 -1.41 -3.10 12.49
C LEU A 113 -0.09 -2.32 12.48
N ILE A 114 0.76 -2.55 11.47
CA ILE A 114 2.00 -1.78 11.27
C ILE A 114 1.67 -0.30 11.11
N PHE A 115 0.69 0.02 10.26
CA PHE A 115 0.25 1.39 10.05
C PHE A 115 -0.20 2.06 11.36
N ILE A 116 -1.10 1.43 12.13
CA ILE A 116 -1.62 1.97 13.41
C ILE A 116 -0.49 2.24 14.42
N ARG A 117 0.55 1.39 14.46
CA ARG A 117 1.72 1.66 15.32
C ARG A 117 2.48 2.90 14.87
N CYS A 118 2.68 3.08 13.57
CA CYS A 118 3.50 4.15 13.00
C CYS A 118 2.81 5.52 13.01
N THR A 119 1.47 5.57 12.96
CA THR A 119 0.72 6.83 12.86
C THR A 119 0.85 7.73 14.10
N ILE A 120 0.94 7.15 15.30
CA ILE A 120 1.05 7.90 16.56
C ILE A 120 2.21 7.35 17.36
N ARG A 121 3.31 8.09 17.48
CA ARG A 121 4.47 7.66 18.28
C ARG A 121 4.22 7.87 19.77
N PHE A 122 4.67 6.93 20.60
CA PHE A 122 4.75 7.16 22.03
C PHE A 122 5.98 8.04 22.30
N GLU A 123 5.85 9.06 23.15
CA GLU A 123 6.99 9.89 23.55
C GLU A 123 7.95 9.12 24.49
N ASN A 124 7.45 8.08 25.17
CA ASN A 124 8.19 7.32 26.16
C ASN A 124 8.44 5.87 25.73
N ARG A 125 9.71 5.45 25.79
CA ARG A 125 10.19 4.10 25.49
C ARG A 125 9.55 3.02 26.38
N HIS A 126 9.17 3.36 27.61
CA HIS A 126 8.46 2.43 28.52
C HIS A 126 7.01 2.16 28.11
N ALA A 127 6.30 3.18 27.61
CA ALA A 127 4.92 3.04 27.14
C ALA A 127 4.87 2.20 25.85
N GLU A 128 5.86 2.37 24.98
CA GLU A 128 6.04 1.55 23.78
C GLU A 128 6.30 0.08 24.13
N ALA A 129 7.20 -0.22 25.07
CA ALA A 129 7.46 -1.58 25.52
C ALA A 129 6.21 -2.25 26.15
N LYS A 130 5.37 -1.46 26.83
CA LYS A 130 4.10 -1.95 27.38
C LYS A 130 3.09 -2.25 26.28
N PHE A 131 3.01 -1.41 25.25
CA PHE A 131 2.20 -1.64 24.07
C PHE A 131 2.65 -2.90 23.32
N ASP A 132 3.96 -3.13 23.19
CA ASP A 132 4.52 -4.30 22.49
C ASP A 132 4.14 -5.61 23.18
N LYS A 133 4.12 -5.62 24.52
CA LYS A 133 3.62 -6.76 25.30
C LYS A 133 2.14 -7.04 25.06
N VAL A 134 1.31 -5.99 24.96
CA VAL A 134 -0.14 -6.14 24.68
C VAL A 134 -0.37 -6.59 23.24
N PHE A 135 0.39 -6.02 22.30
CA PHE A 135 0.36 -6.35 20.89
C PHE A 135 0.66 -7.83 20.67
N ASN A 136 1.78 -8.32 21.21
CA ASN A 136 2.22 -9.71 21.06
C ASN A 136 1.21 -10.72 21.65
N LYS A 137 0.54 -10.35 22.75
CA LYS A 137 -0.54 -11.18 23.33
C LYS A 137 -1.76 -11.26 22.42
N LEU A 138 -2.12 -10.16 21.74
CA LEU A 138 -3.31 -10.08 20.89
C LEU A 138 -3.12 -10.75 19.53
N THR A 139 -1.91 -10.67 18.94
CA THR A 139 -1.61 -11.31 17.65
C THR A 139 -1.29 -12.81 17.75
N ARG A 140 -1.23 -13.39 18.97
CA ARG A 140 -0.93 -14.82 19.25
C ARG A 140 0.24 -15.37 18.40
N THR A 141 1.21 -14.51 18.11
CA THR A 141 2.41 -14.93 17.39
C THR A 141 3.35 -15.49 18.46
N ARG A 142 3.85 -16.73 18.27
CA ARG A 142 4.88 -17.30 19.14
C ARG A 142 6.00 -16.26 19.27
N GLU A 143 6.57 -16.13 20.47
CA GLU A 143 7.75 -15.29 20.71
C GLU A 143 8.71 -15.38 19.51
N ALA A 144 9.05 -14.22 18.93
CA ALA A 144 9.88 -13.97 17.74
C ALA A 144 9.10 -13.30 16.59
N MET A 145 8.77 -12.02 16.77
CA MET A 145 9.43 -10.97 16.00
C MET A 145 8.90 -9.61 16.45
N GLY A 146 9.79 -8.70 16.83
CA GLY A 146 9.42 -7.30 17.07
C GLY A 146 8.86 -6.65 15.79
N ILE A 147 8.14 -5.53 15.91
CA ILE A 147 7.60 -4.85 14.70
C ILE A 147 8.74 -4.39 13.76
N GLU A 148 9.93 -4.17 14.29
CA GLU A 148 11.17 -3.93 13.54
C GLU A 148 11.58 -5.14 12.68
N GLU A 149 11.44 -6.36 13.20
CA GLU A 149 11.68 -7.59 12.44
C GLU A 149 10.52 -7.93 11.50
N LEU A 150 9.26 -7.61 11.85
CA LEU A 150 8.12 -7.75 10.93
C LEU A 150 8.20 -6.77 9.76
N MET A 151 8.72 -5.56 10.01
CA MET A 151 9.07 -4.58 9.00
C MET A 151 10.24 -5.08 8.18
N LYS A 152 11.38 -5.46 8.79
CA LYS A 152 12.54 -6.02 8.06
C LYS A 152 12.14 -7.21 7.19
N ASP A 153 11.34 -8.15 7.69
CA ASP A 153 10.84 -9.29 6.91
C ASP A 153 9.92 -8.86 5.75
N GLU A 154 9.05 -7.86 5.95
CA GLU A 154 8.16 -7.37 4.89
C GLU A 154 8.91 -6.46 3.88
N LEU A 155 9.93 -5.76 4.35
CA LEU A 155 10.87 -4.91 3.62
C LEU A 155 11.91 -5.72 2.84
N GLU A 156 12.37 -6.86 3.36
CA GLU A 156 13.23 -7.83 2.70
C GLU A 156 12.46 -8.59 1.62
N LYS A 157 11.20 -8.98 1.90
CA LYS A 157 10.31 -9.60 0.90
C LYS A 157 9.89 -8.69 -0.24
N THR A 158 9.86 -7.37 -0.01
CA THR A 158 9.53 -6.38 -1.04
C THR A 158 10.77 -5.74 -1.68
N GLY A 159 11.98 -6.04 -1.20
CA GLY A 159 13.23 -5.38 -1.61
C GLY A 159 13.36 -3.92 -1.13
N PHE A 160 12.32 -3.36 -0.50
CA PHE A 160 12.25 -1.98 -0.05
C PHE A 160 13.14 -1.69 1.17
N GLY A 161 13.49 -2.71 1.96
CA GLY A 161 14.26 -2.55 3.20
C GLY A 161 15.67 -2.06 3.01
N LYS A 162 16.41 -2.72 2.11
CA LYS A 162 17.78 -2.32 1.78
C LYS A 162 17.83 -0.88 1.26
N LEU A 163 16.81 -0.48 0.50
CA LEU A 163 16.69 0.88 -0.02
C LEU A 163 16.40 1.90 1.10
N VAL A 164 15.47 1.60 2.01
CA VAL A 164 15.13 2.48 3.14
C VAL A 164 16.31 2.63 4.12
N ASP A 165 17.01 1.54 4.43
CA ASP A 165 18.18 1.57 5.32
C ASP A 165 19.32 2.41 4.72
N GLN A 166 19.65 2.19 3.44
CA GLN A 166 20.63 3.03 2.72
C GLN A 166 20.20 4.51 2.67
N LEU A 167 18.92 4.79 2.47
CA LEU A 167 18.41 6.16 2.39
C LEU A 167 18.40 6.86 3.75
N LEU A 168 18.12 6.14 4.85
CA LEU A 168 18.18 6.70 6.20
C LEU A 168 19.62 7.04 6.61
N GLU A 169 20.60 6.21 6.26
CA GLU A 169 22.03 6.53 6.42
C GLU A 169 22.43 7.75 5.58
N THR A 170 21.90 7.86 4.35
CA THR A 170 22.14 8.99 3.45
C THR A 170 21.54 10.30 3.98
N ARG A 171 20.45 10.23 4.76
CA ARG A 171 19.77 11.37 5.39
C ARG A 171 20.61 12.03 6.48
N GLU A 172 21.38 11.26 7.24
CA GLU A 172 22.27 11.82 8.27
C GLU A 172 23.43 12.60 7.63
N ALA A 173 23.82 12.26 6.39
CA ALA A 173 24.86 12.93 5.62
C ALA A 173 24.35 14.09 4.74
N MET A 174 23.09 14.06 4.29
CA MET A 174 22.51 15.06 3.39
C MET A 174 21.32 15.75 4.06
N GLY A 175 21.43 17.07 4.30
CA GLY A 175 20.32 17.88 4.80
C GLY A 175 18.99 17.68 4.06
N ILE A 176 17.87 18.00 4.74
CA ILE A 176 16.49 17.60 4.40
C ILE A 176 16.10 17.88 2.93
N GLU A 177 16.50 19.03 2.37
CA GLU A 177 16.15 19.38 0.98
C GLU A 177 16.82 18.46 -0.06
N LYS A 178 18.11 18.15 0.12
CA LYS A 178 18.84 17.25 -0.79
C LYS A 178 18.35 15.82 -0.63
N PHE A 179 18.00 15.43 0.60
CA PHE A 179 17.39 14.14 0.89
C PHE A 179 16.06 13.95 0.16
N MET A 180 15.16 14.95 0.18
CA MET A 180 13.88 14.87 -0.52
C MET A 180 14.04 14.71 -2.04
N ALA A 181 14.96 15.45 -2.66
CA ALA A 181 15.22 15.33 -4.10
C ALA A 181 15.85 13.97 -4.47
N HIS A 182 16.69 13.42 -3.60
CA HIS A 182 17.24 12.08 -3.76
C HIS A 182 16.17 10.99 -3.57
N TRP A 183 15.32 11.16 -2.56
CA TRP A 183 14.18 10.29 -2.25
C TRP A 183 13.24 10.16 -3.45
N ASP A 184 12.85 11.27 -4.07
CA ASP A 184 11.96 11.25 -5.23
C ASP A 184 12.56 10.50 -6.42
N ARG A 185 13.89 10.56 -6.62
CA ARG A 185 14.59 9.84 -7.69
C ARG A 185 14.67 8.34 -7.43
N GLU A 186 15.05 7.95 -6.22
CA GLU A 186 15.20 6.54 -5.87
C GLU A 186 13.85 5.82 -5.77
N MET A 187 12.81 6.50 -5.28
CA MET A 187 11.45 5.96 -5.33
C MET A 187 10.97 5.74 -6.77
N ALA A 188 11.26 6.68 -7.68
CA ALA A 188 10.91 6.52 -9.09
C ALA A 188 11.66 5.36 -9.76
N ARG A 189 12.94 5.13 -9.42
CA ARG A 189 13.70 3.97 -9.90
C ARG A 189 13.11 2.66 -9.38
N PHE A 190 12.84 2.59 -8.08
CA PHE A 190 12.29 1.39 -7.45
C PHE A 190 10.93 0.98 -8.04
N GLU A 191 10.04 1.95 -8.30
CA GLU A 191 8.76 1.69 -8.98
C GLU A 191 8.95 1.16 -10.42
N ILE A 192 9.99 1.61 -11.11
CA ILE A 192 10.33 1.12 -12.45
C ILE A 192 10.91 -0.29 -12.37
N GLU A 193 11.82 -0.55 -11.44
CA GLU A 193 12.42 -1.87 -11.22
C GLU A 193 11.36 -2.92 -10.86
N GLN A 194 10.44 -2.60 -9.94
CA GLN A 194 9.30 -3.47 -9.60
C GLN A 194 8.43 -3.80 -10.82
N LYS A 195 8.17 -2.81 -11.68
CA LYS A 195 7.40 -3.03 -12.92
C LYS A 195 8.15 -3.90 -13.91
N ILE A 196 9.46 -3.68 -14.08
CA ILE A 196 10.32 -4.47 -14.95
C ILE A 196 10.42 -5.90 -14.43
N GLU A 197 10.65 -6.12 -13.14
CA GLU A 197 10.69 -7.45 -12.51
C GLU A 197 9.35 -8.17 -12.67
N ALA A 198 8.23 -7.50 -12.40
CA ALA A 198 6.90 -8.08 -12.61
C ALA A 198 6.65 -8.47 -14.08
N GLU A 199 7.17 -7.67 -15.03
CA GLU A 199 7.05 -7.96 -16.47
C GLU A 199 7.98 -9.11 -16.91
N ILE A 200 9.22 -9.16 -16.40
CA ILE A 200 10.17 -10.26 -16.64
C ILE A 200 9.60 -11.56 -16.06
N VAL A 201 9.11 -11.55 -14.82
CA VAL A 201 8.50 -12.73 -14.18
C VAL A 201 7.33 -13.23 -15.00
N LYS A 202 6.45 -12.34 -15.50
CA LYS A 202 5.35 -12.72 -16.41
C LYS A 202 5.85 -13.34 -17.71
N LYS A 203 6.89 -12.78 -18.34
CA LYS A 203 7.46 -13.33 -19.58
C LYS A 203 8.11 -14.70 -19.35
N VAL A 204 8.87 -14.87 -18.27
CA VAL A 204 9.53 -16.14 -17.93
C VAL A 204 8.52 -17.22 -17.55
N THR A 205 7.50 -16.89 -16.75
CA THR A 205 6.42 -17.84 -16.43
C THR A 205 5.61 -18.23 -17.66
N ALA A 206 5.30 -17.28 -18.56
CA ALA A 206 4.65 -17.60 -19.83
C ALA A 206 5.49 -18.52 -20.72
N GLN A 207 6.80 -18.28 -20.82
CA GLN A 207 7.73 -19.14 -21.57
C GLN A 207 7.85 -20.55 -20.97
N ASN A 208 7.95 -20.67 -19.64
CA ASN A 208 8.02 -21.97 -18.98
C ASN A 208 6.70 -22.74 -19.14
N ASN A 209 5.56 -22.06 -18.98
CA ASN A 209 4.26 -22.68 -19.20
C ASN A 209 4.09 -23.13 -20.65
N ALA A 210 4.59 -22.35 -21.64
CA ALA A 210 4.58 -22.76 -23.04
C ALA A 210 5.45 -24.01 -23.30
N LYS A 211 6.63 -24.11 -22.67
CA LYS A 211 7.50 -25.30 -22.76
C LYS A 211 6.83 -26.53 -22.13
N ILE A 212 6.22 -26.38 -20.96
CA ILE A 212 5.51 -27.47 -20.26
C ILE A 212 4.31 -27.93 -21.10
N VAL A 213 3.50 -27.01 -21.62
CA VAL A 213 2.38 -27.33 -22.51
C VAL A 213 2.86 -28.05 -23.78
N SER A 214 3.94 -27.57 -24.41
CA SER A 214 4.54 -28.23 -25.58
C SER A 214 5.01 -29.66 -25.27
N ASN A 215 5.64 -29.88 -24.11
CA ASN A 215 6.10 -31.22 -23.74
C ASN A 215 4.91 -32.16 -23.44
N LEU A 216 3.90 -31.66 -22.72
CA LEU A 216 2.69 -32.43 -22.43
C LEU A 216 1.90 -32.78 -23.70
N LEU A 217 1.81 -31.87 -24.68
CA LEU A 217 1.18 -32.15 -25.97
C LEU A 217 1.92 -33.19 -26.82
N LYS A 218 3.23 -33.37 -26.61
CA LYS A 218 4.06 -34.34 -27.35
C LYS A 218 4.15 -35.71 -26.67
N GLU A 219 4.19 -35.73 -25.35
CA GLU A 219 4.50 -36.94 -24.57
C GLU A 219 3.26 -37.59 -23.93
N THR A 220 2.09 -36.94 -23.97
CA THR A 220 0.87 -37.45 -23.34
C THR A 220 -0.37 -37.32 -24.24
N SER A 221 -1.38 -38.16 -23.99
CA SER A 221 -2.67 -38.16 -24.70
C SER A 221 -3.74 -37.29 -24.03
N PHE A 222 -3.34 -36.37 -23.14
CA PHE A 222 -4.28 -35.54 -22.38
C PHE A 222 -5.07 -34.58 -23.28
N SER A 223 -6.31 -34.32 -22.88
CA SER A 223 -7.16 -33.31 -23.53
C SER A 223 -6.63 -31.89 -23.27
N THR A 224 -7.05 -30.96 -24.14
CA THR A 224 -6.73 -29.53 -24.02
C THR A 224 -7.15 -28.94 -22.68
N GLU A 225 -8.30 -29.38 -22.17
CA GLU A 225 -8.86 -28.95 -20.88
C GLU A 225 -8.07 -29.50 -19.69
N GLU A 226 -7.56 -30.73 -19.78
CA GLU A 226 -6.75 -31.37 -18.73
C GLU A 226 -5.35 -30.74 -18.65
N ILE A 227 -4.72 -30.47 -19.80
CA ILE A 227 -3.42 -29.78 -19.86
C ILE A 227 -3.55 -28.35 -19.34
N ALA A 228 -4.62 -27.63 -19.70
CA ALA A 228 -4.91 -26.30 -19.20
C ALA A 228 -5.06 -26.29 -17.67
N ARG A 229 -5.77 -27.28 -17.11
CA ARG A 229 -5.96 -27.43 -15.67
C ARG A 229 -4.66 -27.80 -14.94
N LEU A 230 -3.83 -28.68 -15.51
CA LEU A 230 -2.56 -29.12 -14.93
C LEU A 230 -1.50 -28.02 -14.87
N VAL A 231 -1.41 -27.20 -15.91
CA VAL A 231 -0.42 -26.11 -16.01
C VAL A 231 -0.97 -24.78 -15.42
N GLY A 232 -2.28 -24.68 -15.21
CA GLY A 232 -2.92 -23.48 -14.67
C GLY A 232 -3.01 -22.34 -15.70
N VAL A 233 -3.20 -22.68 -16.97
CA VAL A 233 -3.35 -21.73 -18.11
C VAL A 233 -4.73 -21.88 -18.75
N SER A 234 -5.14 -20.92 -19.59
CA SER A 234 -6.45 -21.02 -20.25
C SER A 234 -6.47 -22.12 -21.32
N PRO A 235 -7.61 -22.80 -21.55
CA PRO A 235 -7.75 -23.78 -22.63
C PRO A 235 -7.42 -23.21 -24.01
N GLU A 236 -7.77 -21.94 -24.24
CA GLU A 236 -7.46 -21.18 -25.46
C GLU A 236 -5.94 -21.05 -25.71
N PHE A 237 -5.15 -20.87 -24.64
CA PHE A 237 -3.69 -20.79 -24.72
C PHE A 237 -3.06 -22.13 -25.14
N VAL A 238 -3.59 -23.24 -24.62
CA VAL A 238 -3.17 -24.60 -25.01
C VAL A 238 -3.53 -24.89 -26.47
N GLN A 239 -4.73 -24.49 -26.89
CA GLN A 239 -5.21 -24.71 -28.26
C GLN A 239 -4.42 -23.91 -29.29
N LYS A 240 -4.02 -22.67 -28.95
CA LYS A 240 -3.13 -21.86 -29.79
C LYS A 240 -1.76 -22.51 -30.00
N LEU A 241 -1.15 -23.01 -28.91
CA LEU A 241 0.15 -23.70 -28.99
C LEU A 241 0.06 -25.03 -29.76
N LYS A 242 -1.06 -25.74 -29.67
CA LYS A 242 -1.33 -26.97 -30.45
C LYS A 242 -1.42 -26.70 -31.95
N ILE A 243 -2.02 -25.57 -32.35
CA ILE A 243 -2.10 -25.14 -33.76
C ILE A 243 -0.71 -24.71 -34.27
N GLU A 244 0.06 -23.99 -33.46
CA GLU A 244 1.42 -23.56 -33.80
C GLU A 244 2.43 -24.73 -33.90
N SER A 245 2.23 -25.83 -33.17
CA SER A 245 3.09 -27.02 -33.25
C SER A 245 2.76 -27.98 -34.40
N GLN A 246 1.65 -27.76 -35.10
CA GLN A 246 1.19 -28.55 -36.26
C GLN A 246 1.48 -27.89 -37.62
N ARG A 247 2.09 -26.69 -37.61
CA ARG A 247 2.72 -26.04 -38.77
C ARG A 247 4.18 -26.41 -38.87
#